data_AF-A0A660W1W2-F1
#
_entry.id   AF-A0A660W1W2-F1
#
_cell.length_a   1.000
_cell.length_b   1.000
_cell.length_c   1.000
_cell.angle_alpha   90.00
_cell.angle_beta   90.00
_cell.angle_gamma   90.00
#
_symmetry.space_group_name_H-M   'P 1'
#
loop_
_entity.id
_entity.type
_entity.pdbx_description
1 polymer ?
#
loop_
_entity_poly.entity_id
_entity_poly.type
_entity_poly.pdbx_seq_one_letter_code
_entity_poly.pdbx_strand_id
1 'polypeptide(L)'
;MVVRDHANRQAIGAVDGTDNPKKGTHTAGVQRQWCGNTGKIDNCVVSCHISYTVGDFQCLLDSDLYLPESWANDPARRREARIPDDVVYRKTPPLSLLHNNSRIQPLDSIAA
;
A
#
# COMPACT_ATOMS: atom_id res chain seq x y z
N MET A 1 -15.77 -2.51 -10.77
CA MET A 1 -15.47 -3.59 -11.72
C MET A 1 -15.44 -4.92 -10.98
N VAL A 2 -14.47 -5.17 -10.08
CA VAL A 2 -14.36 -6.47 -9.35
C VAL A 2 -15.67 -6.96 -8.71
N VAL A 3 -16.36 -6.11 -7.96
CA VAL A 3 -17.66 -6.48 -7.34
C VAL A 3 -18.74 -6.80 -8.38
N ARG A 4 -18.77 -6.07 -9.51
CA ARG A 4 -19.81 -6.24 -10.54
C ARG A 4 -19.60 -7.50 -11.35
N ASP A 5 -18.34 -7.80 -11.68
CA ASP A 5 -18.01 -8.78 -12.72
C ASP A 5 -17.38 -10.08 -12.16
N HIS A 6 -16.84 -10.03 -10.94
CA HIS A 6 -16.06 -11.13 -10.36
C HIS A 6 -16.45 -11.50 -8.93
N ALA A 7 -17.55 -10.97 -8.38
CA ALA A 7 -17.99 -11.30 -7.04
C ALA A 7 -18.26 -12.81 -6.88
N ASN A 8 -17.59 -13.43 -5.90
CA ASN A 8 -17.69 -14.86 -5.68
C ASN A 8 -17.47 -15.21 -4.20
N ARG A 9 -18.21 -16.19 -3.68
CA ARG A 9 -18.11 -16.66 -2.29
C ARG A 9 -16.80 -17.37 -1.97
N GLN A 10 -16.09 -17.86 -2.97
CA GLN A 10 -14.80 -18.54 -2.83
C GLN A 10 -13.61 -17.59 -3.02
N ALA A 11 -13.86 -16.29 -3.20
CA ALA A 11 -12.80 -15.33 -3.39
C ALA A 11 -11.94 -15.20 -2.14
N ILE A 12 -10.63 -15.04 -2.35
CA ILE A 12 -9.65 -14.83 -1.30
C ILE A 12 -9.06 -13.42 -1.47
N GLY A 13 -9.09 -12.65 -0.39
CA GLY A 13 -8.34 -11.41 -0.27
C GLY A 13 -7.00 -11.67 0.41
N ALA A 14 -5.90 -11.23 -0.19
CA ALA A 14 -4.59 -11.28 0.44
C ALA A 14 -4.07 -9.87 0.67
N VAL A 15 -3.32 -9.75 1.77
CA VAL A 15 -2.62 -8.55 2.16
C VAL A 15 -1.16 -8.90 2.23
N ASP A 16 -0.33 -8.19 1.49
CA ASP A 16 1.09 -8.45 1.48
C ASP A 16 1.93 -7.17 1.35
N GLY A 17 3.12 -7.22 1.93
CA GLY A 17 4.14 -6.17 1.80
C GLY A 17 5.12 -6.51 0.68
N THR A 18 5.53 -5.52 -0.09
CA THR A 18 6.53 -5.70 -1.14
C THR A 18 7.67 -4.71 -0.97
N ASP A 19 8.89 -5.24 -0.94
CA ASP A 19 10.10 -4.46 -0.75
C ASP A 19 10.86 -4.35 -2.07
N ASN A 20 11.00 -3.13 -2.59
CA ASN A 20 11.65 -2.86 -3.86
C ASN A 20 12.98 -2.12 -3.66
N PRO A 21 14.13 -2.76 -3.94
CA PRO A 21 15.44 -2.10 -3.89
C PRO A 21 15.51 -0.90 -4.85
N LYS A 22 16.17 0.17 -4.42
CA LYS A 22 16.35 1.39 -5.22
C LYS A 22 17.79 1.90 -5.11
N LYS A 23 18.20 2.67 -6.12
CA LYS A 23 19.45 3.46 -6.09
C LYS A 23 19.08 4.94 -5.97
N GLY A 24 19.83 5.69 -5.16
CA GLY A 24 19.56 7.11 -4.88
C GLY A 24 18.54 7.36 -3.78
N THR A 25 18.15 8.63 -3.62
CA THR A 25 17.40 9.15 -2.46
C THR A 25 16.09 9.85 -2.80
N HIS A 26 15.77 10.04 -4.09
CA HIS A 26 14.61 10.83 -4.52
C HIS A 26 13.29 10.04 -4.59
N THR A 27 13.33 8.71 -4.65
CA THR A 27 12.10 7.89 -4.68
C THR A 27 11.38 8.01 -3.33
N ALA A 28 10.09 8.36 -3.36
CA ALA A 28 9.25 8.45 -2.16
C ALA A 28 9.44 7.24 -1.23
N GLY A 29 9.59 7.50 0.07
CA GLY A 29 9.74 6.47 1.09
C GLY A 29 11.05 5.66 1.06
N VAL A 30 11.99 5.97 0.16
CA VAL A 30 13.25 5.21 0.07
C VAL A 30 14.16 5.52 1.25
N GLN A 31 14.62 4.47 1.93
CA GLN A 31 15.65 4.55 2.96
C GLN A 31 16.35 3.21 3.14
N ARG A 32 17.43 3.20 3.94
CA ARG A 32 18.03 1.96 4.43
C ARG A 32 17.11 1.33 5.47
N GLN A 33 16.47 0.23 5.11
CA GLN A 33 15.58 -0.55 5.97
C GLN A 33 15.63 -2.03 5.58
N TRP A 34 14.98 -2.90 6.35
CA TRP A 34 14.89 -4.31 5.97
C TRP A 34 14.19 -4.43 4.62
N CYS A 35 14.81 -5.17 3.70
CA CYS A 35 14.32 -5.41 2.36
C CYS A 35 14.27 -6.91 2.11
N GLY A 36 13.06 -7.48 2.17
CA GLY A 36 12.77 -8.90 1.94
C GLY A 36 13.29 -9.38 0.59
N ASN A 37 13.19 -8.58 -0.47
CA ASN A 37 13.70 -8.93 -1.80
C ASN A 37 15.22 -9.13 -1.83
N THR A 38 15.99 -8.47 -0.96
CA THR A 38 17.44 -8.64 -0.85
C THR A 38 17.88 -9.42 0.38
N GLY A 39 16.96 -9.79 1.27
CA GLY A 39 17.23 -10.52 2.51
C GLY A 39 18.13 -9.78 3.52
N LYS A 40 18.19 -8.45 3.47
CA LYS A 40 19.08 -7.64 4.32
C LYS A 40 18.59 -6.20 4.46
N ILE A 41 19.28 -5.42 5.30
CA ILE A 41 19.13 -3.96 5.29
C ILE A 41 19.71 -3.41 3.99
N ASP A 42 18.84 -2.86 3.15
CA ASP A 42 19.21 -2.23 1.88
C ASP A 42 18.42 -0.94 1.68
N ASN A 43 18.83 -0.12 0.73
CA ASN A 43 18.08 1.04 0.29
C ASN A 43 16.86 0.57 -0.52
N CYS A 44 15.69 0.56 0.09
CA CYS A 44 14.47 0.09 -0.54
C CYS A 44 13.27 0.95 -0.20
N VAL A 45 12.23 0.76 -0.99
CA VAL A 45 10.88 1.27 -0.77
C VAL A 45 10.00 0.09 -0.37
N VAL A 46 9.11 0.30 0.58
CA VAL A 46 8.18 -0.71 1.06
C VAL A 46 6.77 -0.27 0.67
N SER A 47 6.05 -1.12 -0.04
CA SER A 47 4.63 -0.93 -0.37
C SER A 47 3.80 -2.04 0.25
N CYS A 48 2.50 -1.79 0.40
CA CYS A 48 1.55 -2.77 0.88
C CYS A 48 0.38 -2.84 -0.09
N HIS A 49 -0.05 -4.05 -0.43
CA HIS A 49 -1.01 -4.31 -1.48
C HIS A 49 -2.17 -5.15 -0.96
N ILE A 50 -3.39 -4.82 -1.41
CA ILE A 50 -4.53 -5.73 -1.32
C ILE A 50 -4.68 -6.40 -2.68
N SER A 51 -4.69 -7.73 -2.69
CA SER A 51 -5.04 -8.52 -3.88
C SER A 51 -6.33 -9.29 -3.66
N TYR A 52 -7.02 -9.55 -4.78
CA TYR A 52 -8.21 -10.37 -4.87
C TYR A 52 -7.97 -11.48 -5.86
N THR A 53 -8.27 -12.72 -5.47
CA THR A 53 -8.16 -13.89 -6.35
C THR A 53 -9.40 -14.78 -6.26
N VAL A 54 -9.86 -15.28 -7.41
CA VAL A 54 -10.91 -16.29 -7.54
C VAL A 54 -10.73 -17.06 -8.84
N GLY A 55 -10.59 -18.38 -8.75
CA GLY A 55 -10.30 -19.22 -9.93
C GLY A 55 -9.08 -18.69 -10.68
N ASP A 56 -9.25 -18.38 -11.96
CA ASP A 56 -8.19 -17.84 -12.83
C ASP A 56 -8.12 -16.30 -12.83
N PHE A 57 -9.02 -15.61 -12.11
CA PHE A 57 -9.02 -14.15 -12.01
C PHE A 57 -8.22 -13.69 -10.79
N GLN A 58 -7.29 -12.76 -11.01
CA GLN A 58 -6.53 -12.10 -9.96
C GLN A 58 -6.31 -10.63 -10.29
N CYS A 59 -6.39 -9.76 -9.29
CA CYS A 59 -6.09 -8.34 -9.45
C CYS A 59 -5.62 -7.68 -8.14
N LEU A 60 -4.97 -6.52 -8.24
CA LEU A 60 -4.74 -5.63 -7.11
C LEU A 60 -5.95 -4.71 -6.94
N LEU A 61 -6.47 -4.63 -5.71
CA LEU A 61 -7.59 -3.77 -5.35
C LEU A 61 -7.12 -2.38 -4.91
N ASP A 62 -6.07 -2.34 -4.10
CA ASP A 62 -5.50 -1.10 -3.59
C ASP A 62 -4.02 -1.31 -3.26
N SER A 63 -3.27 -0.22 -3.18
CA SER A 63 -1.85 -0.23 -2.86
C SER A 63 -1.45 1.10 -2.23
N ASP A 64 -0.66 1.03 -1.17
CA ASP A 64 -0.13 2.23 -0.51
C ASP A 64 1.35 2.07 -0.16
N LEU A 65 2.05 3.19 -0.04
CA LEU A 65 3.45 3.26 0.26
C LEU A 65 3.66 3.41 1.78
N TYR A 66 4.56 2.62 2.35
CA TYR A 66 5.04 2.92 3.68
C TYR A 66 5.96 4.14 3.63
N LEU A 67 5.53 5.23 4.29
CA LEU A 67 6.34 6.43 4.45
C LEU A 67 7.11 6.35 5.78
N PRO A 68 8.44 6.24 5.77
CA PRO A 68 9.22 6.23 7.00
C PRO A 68 9.15 7.52 7.79
N GLU A 69 9.42 7.45 9.10
CA GLU A 69 9.47 8.63 9.98
C GLU A 69 10.48 9.68 9.49
N SER A 70 11.63 9.22 8.98
CA SER A 70 12.68 10.08 8.39
C SER A 70 12.18 10.89 7.20
N TRP A 71 11.20 10.37 6.45
CA TRP A 71 10.55 11.07 5.35
C TRP A 71 9.40 11.95 5.82
N ALA A 72 8.55 11.43 6.71
CA ALA A 72 7.40 12.16 7.23
C ALA A 72 7.81 13.49 7.89
N ASN A 73 8.97 13.48 8.57
CA ASN A 73 9.55 14.61 9.28
C ASN A 73 10.44 15.52 8.39
N ASP A 74 10.46 15.30 7.07
CA ASP A 74 11.19 16.14 6.11
C ASP A 74 10.21 16.78 5.09
N PRO A 75 9.65 17.96 5.40
CA PRO A 75 8.70 18.64 4.52
C PRO A 75 9.29 19.03 3.16
N ALA A 76 10.58 19.35 3.09
CA ALA A 76 11.23 19.73 1.85
C ALA A 76 11.29 18.54 0.88
N ARG A 77 11.76 17.40 1.38
CA ARG A 77 11.84 16.15 0.62
C ARG A 77 10.46 15.63 0.23
N ARG A 78 9.46 15.77 1.10
CA ARG A 78 8.06 15.42 0.78
C ARG A 78 7.50 16.24 -0.36
N ARG A 79 7.71 17.55 -0.35
CA ARG A 79 7.25 18.45 -1.43
C ARG A 79 7.92 18.10 -2.75
N GLU A 80 9.23 17.81 -2.74
CA GLU A 80 9.95 17.37 -3.94
C GLU A 80 9.34 16.08 -4.53
N ALA A 81 9.01 15.11 -3.67
CA ALA A 81 8.34 13.87 -4.05
C ALA A 81 6.82 14.00 -4.24
N ARG A 82 6.25 15.21 -4.13
CA ARG A 82 4.81 15.51 -4.24
C ARG A 82 3.93 14.72 -3.26
N ILE A 83 4.46 14.42 -2.07
CA ILE A 83 3.71 13.80 -0.98
C ILE A 83 2.84 14.88 -0.30
N PRO A 84 1.51 14.70 -0.22
CA PRO A 84 0.61 15.67 0.42
C PRO A 84 1.00 15.98 1.87
N ASP A 85 0.79 17.21 2.34
CA ASP A 85 1.23 17.68 3.67
C ASP A 85 0.51 16.98 4.84
N ASP A 86 -0.69 16.44 4.62
CA ASP A 86 -1.49 15.72 5.62
C ASP A 86 -1.04 14.26 5.85
N VAL A 87 -0.11 13.75 5.03
CA VAL A 87 0.49 12.43 5.26
C VAL A 87 1.39 12.48 6.50
N VAL A 88 1.16 11.57 7.44
CA VAL A 88 1.94 11.44 8.68
C VAL A 88 2.59 10.07 8.77
N TYR A 89 3.70 9.99 9.51
CA TYR A 89 4.32 8.71 9.83
C TYR A 89 3.33 7.80 10.57
N ARG A 90 3.34 6.51 10.23
CA ARG A 90 2.56 5.47 10.92
C ARG A 90 3.44 4.25 11.14
N LYS A 91 3.49 3.77 12.39
CA LYS A 91 4.30 2.60 12.77
C LYS A 91 3.75 1.30 12.23
N THR A 92 2.42 1.21 12.14
CA THR A 92 1.74 0.09 11.47
C THR A 92 1.76 0.31 9.97
N PRO A 93 1.91 -0.76 9.17
CA PRO A 93 1.77 -0.67 7.72
C PRO A 93 0.47 0.06 7.34
N PRO A 94 0.44 0.75 6.17
CA PRO A 94 -0.70 1.55 5.73
C PRO A 94 -2.06 0.84 5.83
N LEU A 95 -2.02 -0.49 5.75
CA LEU A 95 -3.18 -1.37 5.75
C LEU A 95 -4.03 -1.39 7.03
N SER A 96 -3.50 -0.94 8.18
CA SER A 96 -4.33 -0.74 9.38
C SER A 96 -5.51 0.23 9.16
N LEU A 97 -5.46 1.05 8.09
CA LEU A 97 -6.52 1.97 7.70
C LEU A 97 -7.46 1.43 6.62
N LEU A 98 -7.08 0.36 5.91
CA LEU A 98 -7.96 -0.30 4.93
C LEU A 98 -9.07 -1.10 5.60
N HIS A 99 -8.89 -1.45 6.88
CA HIS A 99 -9.94 -1.98 7.74
C HIS A 99 -10.89 -0.89 8.29
N ASN A 100 -10.65 0.40 8.00
CA ASN A 100 -11.53 1.47 8.44
C ASN A 100 -12.71 1.58 7.46
N ASN A 101 -13.86 1.07 7.88
CA ASN A 101 -15.15 0.96 7.18
C ASN A 101 -15.72 2.27 6.57
N SER A 102 -14.99 3.38 6.62
CA SER A 102 -15.42 4.68 6.09
C SER A 102 -15.06 4.92 4.61
N ARG A 103 -14.34 4.01 3.93
CA ARG A 103 -14.06 4.09 2.48
C ARG A 103 -14.69 3.00 1.63
N ILE A 104 -15.17 1.91 2.23
CA ILE A 104 -15.90 0.85 1.54
C ILE A 104 -17.38 1.21 1.69
N GLN A 105 -18.03 1.69 0.63
CA GLN A 105 -19.49 1.78 0.64
C GLN A 105 -20.05 0.37 0.91
N PRO A 106 -21.07 0.21 1.77
CA PRO A 106 -21.70 -1.08 1.99
C PRO A 106 -22.12 -1.69 0.64
N LEU A 107 -21.83 -2.97 0.43
CA LEU A 107 -22.23 -3.70 -0.79
C LEU A 107 -23.76 -3.65 -1.03
N ASP A 108 -24.53 -3.36 0.01
CA ASP A 108 -25.98 -3.23 -0.01
C ASP A 108 -26.48 -1.94 -0.71
N SER A 109 -25.61 -0.96 -0.99
CA SER A 109 -26.00 0.31 -1.62
C SER A 109 -25.95 0.31 -3.15
N ILE A 110 -25.67 -0.83 -3.79
CA ILE A 110 -25.60 -0.97 -5.27
C ILE A 110 -26.79 -1.77 -5.84
N ALA A 111 -27.72 -2.21 -4.99
CA ALA A 111 -28.99 -2.80 -5.42
C ALA A 111 -30.12 -1.75 -5.37
N ALA A 112 -30.14 -0.86 -6.36
CA ALA A 112 -31.32 -0.07 -6.76
C ALA A 112 -31.21 0.30 -8.24
#